data_AF-A6GGE2-F1
#
_entry.id   AF-A6GGE2-F1
#
_cell.length_a   1.000
_cell.length_b   1.000
_cell.length_c   1.000
_cell.angle_alpha   90.00
_cell.angle_beta   90.00
_cell.angle_gamma   90.00
#
_symmetry.space_group_name_H-M   'P 1'
#
loop_
_entity.id
_entity.type
_entity.pdbx_description
1 polymer ?
#
loop_
_entity_poly.entity_id
_entity_poly.type
_entity_poly.pdbx_seq_one_letter_code
_entity_poly.pdbx_strand_id
1 'polypeptide(L)'
;MDVKKIFEIMPSRYNGGAASKPTVYYFSVGDNKYTVKLGETCEVENGKTVDNANVILKTTDKIFLNMVLHGKLPGPIDIARGKIKTNDPGALQKLREWFDFSQ
;
A
#
# COMPACT_ATOMS: atom_id res chain seq x y z
N MET A 1 -12.14 -0.45 -10.69
CA MET A 1 -11.62 0.23 -9.47
C MET A 1 -10.28 0.87 -9.84
N ASP A 2 -10.04 2.12 -9.44
CA ASP A 2 -8.78 2.83 -9.70
C ASP A 2 -7.98 3.04 -8.41
N VAL A 3 -6.77 3.60 -8.54
CA VAL A 3 -5.85 3.82 -7.41
C VAL A 3 -6.49 4.72 -6.34
N LYS A 4 -7.12 5.83 -6.73
CA LYS A 4 -7.74 6.79 -5.79
C LYS A 4 -8.84 6.11 -4.98
N LYS A 5 -9.72 5.37 -5.64
CA LYS A 5 -10.83 4.67 -5.00
C LYS A 5 -10.35 3.60 -4.02
N ILE A 6 -9.23 2.92 -4.29
CA ILE A 6 -8.61 1.98 -3.35
C ILE A 6 -8.24 2.68 -2.05
N PHE A 7 -7.55 3.83 -2.15
CA PHE A 7 -7.12 4.60 -0.99
C PHE A 7 -8.30 5.20 -0.21
N GLU A 8 -9.38 5.62 -0.89
CA GLU A 8 -10.61 6.11 -0.23
C GLU A 8 -11.30 5.03 0.61
N ILE A 9 -11.35 3.79 0.12
CA ILE A 9 -12.02 2.69 0.85
C ILE A 9 -11.08 1.98 1.83
N MET A 10 -9.77 2.22 1.75
CA MET A 10 -8.75 1.53 2.55
C MET A 10 -9.07 1.57 4.07
N PRO A 11 -9.49 2.70 4.68
CA PRO A 11 -9.93 2.72 6.08
C PRO A 11 -11.06 1.73 6.40
N SER A 12 -12.05 1.61 5.52
CA SER A 12 -13.20 0.71 5.70
C SER A 12 -12.87 -0.77 5.49
N ARG A 13 -11.74 -1.06 4.83
CA ARG A 13 -11.26 -2.42 4.54
C ARG A 13 -10.14 -2.88 5.47
N TYR A 14 -9.70 -2.01 6.38
CA TYR A 14 -8.67 -2.34 7.35
C TYR A 14 -9.24 -3.24 8.44
N ASN A 15 -8.55 -4.36 8.70
CA ASN A 15 -8.82 -5.17 9.87
C ASN A 15 -8.24 -4.45 11.09
N GLY A 16 -9.10 -3.75 11.84
CA GLY A 16 -8.70 -2.91 12.98
C GLY A 16 -7.79 -3.65 13.96
N GLY A 17 -6.67 -3.02 14.33
CA GLY A 17 -5.67 -3.60 15.24
C GLY A 17 -4.78 -4.70 14.64
N ALA A 18 -4.89 -5.01 13.35
CA ALA A 18 -4.01 -6.01 12.71
C ALA A 18 -2.53 -5.56 12.67
N ALA A 19 -2.27 -4.25 12.59
CA ALA A 19 -0.93 -3.71 12.79
C ALA A 19 -0.58 -3.71 14.28
N SER A 20 0.23 -4.68 14.71
CA SER A 20 0.69 -4.80 16.11
C SER A 20 1.54 -3.60 16.59
N LYS A 21 2.02 -2.77 15.66
CA LYS A 21 2.76 -1.52 15.93
C LYS A 21 2.27 -0.43 14.97
N PRO A 22 2.13 0.82 15.45
CA PRO A 22 1.85 1.95 14.57
C PRO A 22 2.87 2.00 13.42
N THR A 23 2.38 1.92 12.19
CA THR A 23 3.20 1.83 10.99
C THR A 23 2.71 2.83 9.96
N VAL A 24 3.62 3.65 9.45
CA VAL A 24 3.32 4.62 8.41
C VAL A 24 3.89 4.14 7.08
N TYR A 25 3.02 4.08 6.08
CA TYR A 25 3.35 3.78 4.70
C TYR A 25 3.32 5.06 3.86
N TYR A 26 4.29 5.20 2.98
CA TYR A 26 4.25 6.17 1.89
C TYR A 26 4.15 5.43 0.56
N PHE A 27 3.07 5.69 -0.18
CA PHE A 27 2.81 5.14 -1.50
C PHE A 27 3.09 6.19 -2.57
N SER A 28 3.85 5.80 -3.58
CA SER A 28 3.99 6.52 -4.85
C SER A 28 3.56 5.58 -5.96
N VAL A 29 2.32 5.68 -6.42
CA VAL A 29 1.70 4.81 -7.40
C VAL A 29 1.41 5.61 -8.66
N GLY A 30 2.28 5.48 -9.67
CA GLY A 30 2.25 6.36 -10.83
C GLY A 30 2.39 7.82 -10.39
N ASP A 31 1.40 8.65 -10.76
CA ASP A 31 1.31 10.06 -10.38
C ASP A 31 0.65 10.27 -9.01
N ASN A 32 0.06 9.23 -8.44
CA ASN A 32 -0.63 9.30 -7.17
C ASN A 32 0.33 9.12 -6.00
N LYS A 33 0.19 9.98 -4.98
CA LYS A 33 0.97 9.91 -3.74
C LYS A 33 0.04 9.88 -2.55
N TYR A 34 0.27 8.97 -1.62
CA TYR A 34 -0.52 8.85 -0.41
C TYR A 34 0.36 8.47 0.78
N THR A 35 0.02 8.98 1.94
CA THR A 35 0.54 8.52 3.22
C THR A 35 -0.57 7.79 3.95
N VAL A 36 -0.29 6.57 4.42
CA VAL A 36 -1.26 5.74 5.13
C VAL A 36 -0.70 5.42 6.50
N LYS A 37 -1.45 5.76 7.55
CA LYS A 37 -1.09 5.50 8.94
C LYS A 37 -1.93 4.34 9.44
N LEU A 38 -1.26 3.30 9.92
CA LEU A 38 -1.89 2.07 10.42
C LEU A 38 -1.60 1.91 11.91
N GLY A 39 -2.65 1.71 12.70
CA GLY A 39 -2.59 1.38 14.12
C GLY A 39 -3.84 0.62 14.52
N GLU A 40 -4.56 1.11 15.52
CA GLU A 40 -5.92 0.62 15.82
C GLU A 40 -6.87 0.92 14.66
N THR A 41 -6.72 2.11 14.06
CA THR A 41 -7.45 2.56 12.87
C THR A 41 -6.51 2.67 11.67
N CYS A 42 -7.10 2.86 10.49
CA CYS A 42 -6.38 3.19 9.26
C CYS A 42 -6.79 4.59 8.80
N GLU A 43 -5.80 5.46 8.61
CA GLU A 43 -5.98 6.81 8.11
C GLU A 43 -5.21 6.99 6.81
N VAL A 44 -5.84 7.64 5.84
CA VAL A 44 -5.25 7.88 4.52
C VAL A 44 -5.20 9.37 4.25
N GLU A 45 -4.01 9.86 3.91
CA GLU A 45 -3.73 11.25 3.62
C GLU A 45 -3.18 11.40 2.20
N ASN A 46 -3.57 12.46 1.50
CA ASN A 46 -3.08 12.72 0.15
C ASN A 46 -1.67 13.32 0.20
N GLY A 47 -0.79 12.85 -0.69
CA GLY A 47 0.58 13.33 -0.82
C GLY A 47 1.56 12.65 0.13
N LYS A 48 2.72 13.31 0.33
CA LYS A 48 3.71 12.94 1.36
C LYS A 48 3.47 13.87 2.55
N THR A 49 2.83 13.36 3.60
CA THR A 49 2.48 14.17 4.79
C THR A 49 3.41 13.94 5.98
N VAL A 50 4.35 13.00 5.86
CA VAL A 50 5.36 12.71 6.87
C VAL A 50 6.75 12.75 6.26
N ASP A 51 7.75 13.18 7.03
CA ASP A 51 9.14 13.19 6.57
C ASP A 51 9.71 11.77 6.46
N ASN A 52 9.41 10.94 7.46
CA ASN A 52 9.89 9.58 7.61
C ASN A 52 8.71 8.59 7.67
N ALA A 53 8.53 7.82 6.60
CA ALA A 53 7.64 6.66 6.59
C ALA A 53 8.43 5.39 6.96
N ASN A 54 7.81 4.46 7.68
CA ASN A 54 8.42 3.17 7.98
C ASN A 54 8.57 2.33 6.72
N VAL A 55 7.55 2.38 5.85
CA VAL A 55 7.51 1.65 4.60
C VAL A 55 7.30 2.63 3.45
N ILE A 56 8.09 2.50 2.40
CA ILE A 56 7.99 3.28 1.17
C ILE A 56 7.73 2.29 0.05
N LEU A 57 6.58 2.39 -0.60
CA LEU A 57 6.25 1.60 -1.78
C LEU A 57 6.13 2.53 -2.99
N LYS A 58 6.99 2.33 -3.99
CA LYS A 58 6.91 3.02 -5.28
C LYS A 58 6.59 2.01 -6.36
N THR A 59 5.50 2.18 -7.10
CA THR A 59 5.14 1.30 -8.20
C THR A 59 4.25 1.98 -9.25
N THR A 60 3.83 1.22 -10.27
CA THR A 60 2.86 1.67 -11.27
C THR A 60 1.44 1.30 -10.86
N ASP A 61 0.45 2.05 -11.32
CA ASP A 61 -0.99 1.80 -11.11
C ASP A 61 -1.35 0.35 -11.43
N LYS A 62 -0.88 -0.16 -12.57
CA LYS A 62 -1.17 -1.52 -13.01
C LYS A 62 -0.68 -2.56 -12.00
N ILE A 63 0.54 -2.42 -11.47
CA ILE A 63 1.08 -3.39 -10.51
C ILE A 63 0.35 -3.26 -9.17
N PHE A 64 0.12 -2.04 -8.70
CA PHE A 64 -0.62 -1.80 -7.47
C PHE A 64 -2.03 -2.41 -7.49
N LEU A 65 -2.81 -2.12 -8.54
CA LEU A 65 -4.16 -2.67 -8.68
C LEU A 65 -4.15 -4.20 -8.76
N ASN A 66 -3.19 -4.80 -9.46
CA ASN A 66 -3.05 -6.26 -9.50
C ASN A 66 -2.72 -6.85 -8.12
N MET A 67 -1.84 -6.22 -7.35
CA MET A 67 -1.51 -6.68 -5.99
C MET A 67 -2.72 -6.60 -5.07
N VAL A 68 -3.43 -5.47 -5.08
CA VAL A 68 -4.50 -5.19 -4.13
C VAL A 68 -5.79 -5.92 -4.48
N LEU A 69 -6.19 -5.93 -5.76
CA LEU A 69 -7.46 -6.54 -6.20
C LEU A 69 -7.37 -8.04 -6.47
N HIS A 70 -6.20 -8.52 -6.90
CA HIS A 70 -6.06 -9.90 -7.37
C HIS A 70 -5.03 -10.70 -6.56
N GLY A 71 -4.42 -10.10 -5.53
CA GLY A 71 -3.36 -10.73 -4.75
C GLY A 71 -2.12 -11.07 -5.58
N LYS A 72 -1.99 -10.51 -6.79
CA LYS A 72 -0.94 -10.87 -7.75
C LYS A 72 0.31 -10.08 -7.42
N LEU A 73 1.28 -10.77 -6.81
CA LEU A 73 2.59 -10.20 -6.50
C LEU A 73 3.38 -9.87 -7.79
N PRO A 74 4.23 -8.84 -7.76
CA PRO A 74 5.09 -8.48 -8.89
C PRO A 74 6.08 -9.60 -9.18
N GLY A 75 6.26 -9.90 -10.47
CA GLY A 75 7.21 -10.93 -10.89
C GLY A 75 8.66 -10.42 -10.92
N PRO A 76 9.64 -11.32 -11.09
CA PRO A 76 11.06 -10.96 -11.18
C PRO A 76 11.36 -9.90 -12.25
N ILE A 77 10.64 -9.93 -13.38
CA ILE A 77 10.81 -8.96 -14.48
C ILE A 77 10.36 -7.55 -14.08
N ASP A 78 9.28 -7.41 -13.31
CA ASP A 78 8.78 -6.10 -12.88
C ASP A 78 9.73 -5.46 -11.85
N ILE A 79 10.34 -6.29 -11.00
CA ILE A 79 11.39 -5.88 -10.06
C ILE A 79 12.66 -5.47 -10.83
N ALA A 80 13.13 -6.31 -11.76
CA ALA A 80 14.34 -6.03 -12.55
C ALA A 80 14.21 -4.74 -13.40
N ARG A 81 13.00 -4.43 -13.87
CA ARG A 81 12.70 -3.18 -14.60
C ARG A 81 12.45 -1.98 -13.68
N GLY A 82 12.58 -2.14 -12.36
CA GLY A 82 12.40 -1.08 -11.38
C GLY A 82 10.97 -0.55 -11.28
N LYS A 83 9.97 -1.30 -11.76
CA LYS A 83 8.55 -0.92 -11.70
C LYS A 83 7.96 -1.07 -10.31
N ILE A 84 8.68 -1.72 -9.40
CA ILE A 84 8.39 -1.70 -7.98
C ILE A 84 9.70 -1.46 -7.22
N LYS A 85 9.63 -0.59 -6.21
CA LYS A 85 10.70 -0.35 -5.24
C LYS A 85 10.06 -0.29 -3.86
N THR A 86 10.63 -1.03 -2.93
CA THR A 86 10.25 -0.96 -1.51
C THR A 86 11.49 -1.05 -0.63
N ASN A 87 11.48 -0.36 0.51
CA ASN A 87 12.48 -0.53 1.57
C ASN A 87 12.16 -1.71 2.50
N ASP A 88 10.94 -2.25 2.44
CA ASP A 88 10.51 -3.42 3.20
C ASP A 88 9.64 -4.34 2.30
N PRO A 89 10.23 -5.40 1.73
CA PRO A 89 9.46 -6.39 0.96
C PRO A 89 8.42 -7.14 1.79
N GLY A 90 8.68 -7.38 3.08
CA GLY A 90 7.76 -8.08 3.96
C GLY A 90 6.50 -7.27 4.29
N ALA A 91 6.61 -5.94 4.26
CA ALA A 91 5.47 -5.04 4.44
C ALA A 91 4.37 -5.22 3.39
N LEU A 92 4.70 -5.64 2.16
CA LEU A 92 3.72 -5.91 1.11
C LEU A 92 2.83 -7.10 1.44
N GLN A 93 3.42 -8.14 2.03
CA GLN A 93 2.67 -9.31 2.47
C GLN A 93 1.74 -8.92 3.65
N LYS A 94 2.26 -8.18 4.63
CA LYS A 94 1.48 -7.67 5.76
C LYS A 94 0.29 -6.82 5.32
N LEU A 95 0.47 -5.96 4.32
CA LEU A 95 -0.63 -5.16 3.77
C LEU A 95 -1.77 -6.05 3.25
N ARG A 96 -1.46 -7.20 2.64
CA ARG A 96 -2.50 -8.15 2.22
C ARG A 96 -3.19 -8.85 3.40
N GLU A 97 -2.47 -9.06 4.49
CA GLU A 97 -3.02 -9.69 5.70
C GLU A 97 -3.88 -8.72 6.51
N TRP A 98 -3.55 -7.42 6.48
CA TRP A 98 -4.21 -6.37 7.24
C TRP A 98 -5.43 -5.77 6.54
N PHE A 99 -5.59 -6.02 5.25
CA PHE A 99 -6.68 -5.46 4.46
C PHE A 99 -7.41 -6.55 3.68
N ASP A 100 -8.74 -6.55 3.78
CA ASP A 100 -9.59 -7.39 2.96
C ASP A 100 -10.13 -6.62 1.75
N PHE A 101 -9.50 -6.83 0.61
CA PHE A 101 -9.94 -6.27 -0.67
C PHE A 101 -10.65 -7.31 -1.56
N SER A 102 -11.00 -8.49 -1.03
CA SER A 102 -11.53 -9.64 -1.78
C SER A 102 -13.01 -9.55 -2.21
N GLN A 103 -13.57 -8.34 -2.26
CA GLN A 103 -15.00 -8.07 -2.50
C GLN A 103 -15.26 -7.54 -3.92
#